data_AF-W2REC9-F1
#
_entry.id   AF-W2REC9-F1
#
_cell.length_a   1.000
_cell.length_b   1.000
_cell.length_c   1.000
_cell.angle_alpha   90.00
_cell.angle_beta   90.00
_cell.angle_gamma   90.00
#
_symmetry.space_group_name_H-M   'P 1'
#
loop_
_entity.id
_entity.type
_entity.pdbx_description
1 polymer ?
#
loop_
_entity_poly.entity_id
_entity_poly.type
_entity_poly.pdbx_seq_one_letter_code
_entity_poly.pdbx_strand_id
1 'polypeptide(L)'
;MSALDNGIATDTETSEPARKKAANVTTTATTNRSHFVSSDDILLLTQVLVIKPWTFPYVMDGWQQVTEKLRAEESFRLDKTAGACQARLNLLLGHLKAGNTTALRKSGTEEEFDRKCAMVAEVAKQMGEYENAQKGNNLPVVVESVPSARQNPVAVNTMLPDLAKERERMAQRRLELMERKMERELAAQKRHSEEQVARLEKLHHEQQKVQQEQHAQLLATIQQQQAMMFDLIKSLAPVHNENQEQAQA
;
A
#
# COMPACT_ATOMS: atom_id res chain seq x y z
N MET A 1 -53.49 7.82 45.05
CA MET A 1 -52.26 7.14 45.53
C MET A 1 -51.83 6.21 44.41
N SER A 2 -50.95 6.71 43.53
CA SER A 2 -49.52 6.34 43.49
C SER A 2 -49.33 5.03 42.73
N ALA A 3 -48.41 4.85 41.78
CA ALA A 3 -47.47 5.71 41.08
C ALA A 3 -47.04 4.93 39.82
N LEU A 4 -46.46 5.65 38.85
CA LEU A 4 -45.61 5.10 37.79
C LEU A 4 -44.49 4.23 38.38
N ASP A 5 -44.02 3.22 37.67
CA ASP A 5 -42.57 3.14 37.44
C ASP A 5 -42.19 2.34 36.18
N ASN A 6 -41.16 2.86 35.52
CA ASN A 6 -40.60 2.51 34.24
C ASN A 6 -39.17 2.00 34.55
N GLY A 7 -38.76 0.85 34.03
CA GLY A 7 -37.45 0.26 34.37
C GLY A 7 -36.76 -0.40 33.19
N ILE A 8 -36.04 0.41 32.41
CA ILE A 8 -34.99 -0.03 31.47
C ILE A 8 -33.75 -0.41 32.28
N ALA A 9 -33.13 -1.55 32.00
CA ALA A 9 -31.71 -1.77 32.24
C ALA A 9 -31.14 -2.80 31.26
N THR A 10 -30.10 -2.35 30.56
CA THR A 10 -29.21 -3.06 29.65
C THR A 10 -28.18 -3.90 30.42
N ASP A 11 -27.66 -4.95 29.77
CA ASP A 11 -26.23 -5.17 29.47
C ASP A 11 -25.71 -6.62 29.62
N THR A 12 -24.88 -6.95 28.62
CA THR A 12 -23.64 -7.77 28.65
C THR A 12 -23.72 -9.23 29.13
N GLU A 13 -23.58 -10.20 28.20
CA GLU A 13 -22.31 -10.78 27.70
C GLU A 13 -21.99 -12.10 28.42
N THR A 14 -21.77 -13.18 27.64
CA THR A 14 -20.83 -14.32 27.83
C THR A 14 -21.31 -15.45 26.90
N SER A 15 -20.81 -15.54 25.66
CA SER A 15 -19.57 -16.25 25.26
C SER A 15 -19.69 -17.78 25.33
N GLU A 16 -19.93 -18.42 24.17
CA GLU A 16 -19.27 -19.66 23.71
C GLU A 16 -19.68 -19.95 22.26
N PRO A 17 -18.73 -20.35 21.40
CA PRO A 17 -19.05 -21.54 20.62
C PRO A 17 -17.91 -22.56 20.58
N ALA A 18 -18.25 -23.74 21.10
CA ALA A 18 -18.05 -25.06 20.53
C ALA A 18 -16.78 -25.33 19.70
N ARG A 19 -15.86 -26.03 20.37
CA ARG A 19 -14.74 -26.77 19.81
C ARG A 19 -15.19 -27.90 18.85
N LYS A 20 -14.41 -28.04 17.78
CA LYS A 20 -14.07 -29.27 17.00
C LYS A 20 -15.11 -29.81 16.01
N LYS A 21 -14.78 -29.66 14.72
CA LYS A 21 -14.58 -30.82 13.84
C LYS A 21 -13.34 -30.60 12.97
N ALA A 22 -12.33 -31.40 13.25
CA ALA A 22 -11.17 -31.59 12.40
C ALA A 22 -11.65 -32.21 11.08
N ALA A 23 -11.46 -31.50 9.97
CA ALA A 23 -11.42 -32.11 8.66
C ALA A 23 -9.95 -32.40 8.36
N ASN A 24 -9.57 -33.68 8.48
CA ASN A 24 -8.40 -34.22 7.81
C ASN A 24 -8.59 -33.96 6.31
N VAL A 25 -7.92 -32.93 5.81
CA VAL A 25 -7.76 -32.72 4.38
C VAL A 25 -6.33 -33.11 4.06
N THR A 26 -6.16 -34.41 3.80
CA THR A 26 -5.07 -34.90 2.95
C THR A 26 -5.37 -34.40 1.54
N THR A 27 -4.92 -33.20 1.21
CA THR A 27 -4.83 -32.74 -0.18
C THR A 27 -3.37 -32.48 -0.49
N THR A 28 -2.77 -33.46 -1.15
CA THR A 28 -1.68 -33.26 -2.10
C THR A 28 -2.19 -32.45 -3.29
N ALA A 29 -2.47 -31.17 -3.04
CA ALA A 29 -2.57 -30.14 -4.05
C ALA A 29 -1.44 -29.17 -3.73
N THR A 30 -0.37 -29.23 -4.51
CA THR A 30 0.69 -28.22 -4.49
C THR A 30 0.12 -26.91 -5.04
N THR A 31 -0.69 -26.23 -4.24
CA THR A 31 -1.03 -24.84 -4.49
C THR A 31 0.27 -24.06 -4.33
N ASN A 32 0.86 -23.63 -5.45
CA ASN A 32 2.06 -22.81 -5.44
C ASN A 32 1.73 -21.53 -4.67
N ARG A 33 2.27 -21.45 -3.46
CA ARG A 33 2.10 -20.30 -2.58
C ARG A 33 2.77 -19.09 -3.24
N SER A 34 2.18 -17.91 -3.10
CA SER A 34 2.68 -16.70 -3.77
C SER A 34 3.53 -15.80 -2.87
N HIS A 35 3.49 -16.00 -1.55
CA HIS A 35 4.19 -15.17 -0.57
C HIS A 35 5.36 -15.93 0.07
N PHE A 36 6.32 -15.22 0.66
CA PHE A 36 7.43 -15.81 1.43
C PHE A 36 6.97 -16.16 2.86
N VAL A 37 7.52 -17.22 3.45
CA VAL A 37 7.44 -17.57 4.89
C VAL A 37 8.86 -17.68 5.42
N SER A 38 9.01 -17.84 6.73
CA SER A 38 10.30 -18.00 7.39
C SER A 38 11.18 -19.10 6.81
N SER A 39 10.66 -20.28 6.47
CA SER A 39 11.47 -21.34 5.83
C SER A 39 12.08 -20.88 4.50
N ASP A 40 11.28 -20.19 3.67
CA ASP A 40 11.71 -19.66 2.38
C ASP A 40 12.68 -18.48 2.54
N ASP A 41 12.46 -17.64 3.55
CA ASP A 41 13.39 -16.56 3.91
C ASP A 41 14.76 -17.14 4.31
N ILE A 42 14.77 -18.22 5.10
CA ILE A 42 16.01 -18.91 5.51
C ILE A 42 16.73 -19.50 4.30
N LEU A 43 16.02 -20.14 3.38
CA LEU A 43 16.61 -20.66 2.13
C LEU A 43 17.18 -19.52 1.28
N LEU A 44 16.42 -18.43 1.08
CA LEU A 44 16.88 -17.24 0.38
C LEU A 44 18.17 -16.68 1.00
N LEU A 45 18.18 -16.47 2.31
CA LEU A 45 19.33 -15.94 3.04
C LEU A 45 20.54 -16.87 2.95
N THR A 46 20.32 -18.18 2.96
CA THR A 46 21.38 -19.18 2.81
C THR A 46 22.08 -19.02 1.46
N GLN A 47 21.31 -18.97 0.37
CA GLN A 47 21.87 -18.81 -0.97
C GLN A 47 22.50 -17.43 -1.17
N VAL A 48 21.92 -16.37 -0.59
CA VAL A 48 22.50 -15.02 -0.61
C VAL A 48 23.86 -14.98 0.08
N LEU A 49 24.03 -15.64 1.23
CA LEU A 49 25.31 -15.69 1.94
C LEU A 49 26.38 -16.50 1.20
N VAL A 50 25.97 -17.53 0.46
CA VAL A 50 26.88 -18.33 -0.38
C VAL A 50 27.34 -17.54 -1.60
N ILE A 51 26.39 -16.96 -2.34
CA ILE A 51 26.65 -16.33 -3.63
C ILE A 51 27.20 -14.92 -3.46
N LYS A 52 26.73 -14.19 -2.44
CA LYS A 52 27.07 -12.78 -2.16
C LYS A 52 26.83 -11.88 -3.38
N PRO A 53 25.57 -11.66 -3.81
CA PRO A 53 25.27 -10.95 -5.05
C PRO A 53 25.92 -9.57 -5.21
N TRP A 54 26.23 -8.89 -4.10
CA TRP A 54 26.88 -7.59 -4.07
C TRP A 54 28.37 -7.61 -4.48
N THR A 55 29.02 -8.78 -4.52
CA THR A 55 30.42 -8.89 -4.96
C THR A 55 30.57 -8.99 -6.48
N PHE A 56 29.46 -9.14 -7.21
CA PHE A 56 29.47 -9.24 -8.67
C PHE A 56 29.67 -7.87 -9.31
N PRO A 57 30.39 -7.77 -10.45
CA PRO A 57 30.50 -6.51 -11.21
C PRO A 57 29.13 -5.96 -11.61
N TYR A 58 28.21 -6.85 -12.01
CA TYR A 58 26.80 -6.55 -12.20
C TYR A 58 25.99 -7.30 -11.15
N VAL A 59 25.49 -6.57 -10.15
CA VAL A 59 24.77 -7.12 -8.99
C VAL A 59 23.62 -8.06 -9.39
N MET A 60 22.93 -7.77 -10.50
CA MET A 60 21.81 -8.59 -10.97
C MET A 60 22.22 -9.99 -11.44
N ASP A 61 23.44 -10.19 -11.92
CA ASP A 61 23.93 -11.51 -12.32
C ASP A 61 24.07 -12.41 -11.09
N GLY A 62 24.54 -11.85 -9.97
CA GLY A 62 24.56 -12.54 -8.68
C GLY A 62 23.15 -12.92 -8.20
N TRP A 63 22.16 -12.04 -8.40
CA TRP A 63 20.76 -12.34 -8.05
C TRP A 63 20.12 -13.39 -8.98
N GLN A 64 20.52 -13.45 -10.24
CA GLN A 64 20.10 -14.51 -11.15
C GLN A 64 20.65 -15.86 -10.65
N GLN A 65 21.92 -15.93 -10.24
CA GLN A 65 22.48 -17.15 -9.64
C GLN A 65 21.76 -17.55 -8.35
N VAL A 66 21.39 -16.59 -7.49
CA VAL A 66 20.61 -16.89 -6.26
C VAL A 66 19.28 -17.55 -6.63
N THR A 67 18.60 -17.00 -7.65
CA THR A 67 17.31 -17.53 -8.09
C THR A 67 17.45 -18.91 -8.71
N GLU A 68 18.50 -19.15 -9.49
CA GLU A 68 18.80 -20.45 -10.08
C GLU A 68 19.07 -21.51 -9.00
N LYS A 69 19.88 -21.19 -7.98
CA LYS A 69 20.12 -22.09 -6.84
C LYS A 69 18.85 -22.36 -6.05
N LEU A 70 18.03 -21.33 -5.79
CA LEU A 70 16.75 -21.52 -5.11
C LEU A 70 15.80 -22.42 -5.90
N ARG A 71 15.75 -22.30 -7.23
CA ARG A 71 14.92 -23.18 -8.07
C ARG A 71 15.38 -24.64 -8.04
N ALA A 72 16.65 -24.89 -7.77
CA ALA A 72 17.20 -26.24 -7.63
C ALA A 72 16.82 -26.87 -6.27
N GLU A 73 16.39 -26.09 -5.27
CA GLU A 73 15.98 -26.59 -3.96
C GLU A 73 14.53 -27.09 -4.00
N GLU A 74 14.32 -28.39 -3.75
CA GLU A 74 12.98 -29.01 -3.76
C GLU A 74 12.03 -28.39 -2.71
N SER A 75 12.58 -27.88 -1.61
CA SER A 75 11.84 -27.21 -0.56
C SER A 75 11.37 -25.79 -0.95
N PHE A 76 11.96 -25.17 -1.96
CA PHE A 76 11.61 -23.81 -2.38
C PHE A 76 10.53 -23.84 -3.48
N ARG A 77 9.28 -23.68 -3.08
CA ARG A 77 8.10 -23.84 -3.95
C ARG A 77 7.57 -22.53 -4.53
N LEU A 78 8.39 -21.49 -4.59
CA LEU A 78 7.99 -20.17 -5.08
C LEU A 78 8.62 -19.91 -6.46
N ASP A 79 7.78 -19.53 -7.44
CA ASP A 79 8.29 -18.98 -8.70
C ASP A 79 8.51 -17.48 -8.55
N LYS A 80 9.78 -17.10 -8.31
CA LYS A 80 10.19 -15.72 -8.05
C LYS A 80 11.33 -15.31 -8.99
N THR A 81 11.27 -14.05 -9.40
CA THR A 81 12.33 -13.43 -10.19
C THR A 81 13.46 -12.95 -9.29
N ALA A 82 14.66 -12.77 -9.87
CA ALA A 82 15.82 -12.19 -9.19
C ALA A 82 15.50 -10.87 -8.46
N GLY A 83 14.73 -9.98 -9.11
CA GLY A 83 14.30 -8.72 -8.50
C GLY A 83 13.34 -8.91 -7.31
N ALA A 84 12.47 -9.93 -7.34
CA ALA A 84 11.60 -10.24 -6.22
C ALA A 84 12.37 -10.79 -5.00
N CYS A 85 13.39 -11.63 -5.24
CA CYS A 85 14.29 -12.12 -4.20
C CYS A 85 15.11 -10.98 -3.57
N GLN A 86 15.62 -10.06 -4.39
CA GLN A 86 16.32 -8.85 -3.93
C GLN A 86 15.40 -7.95 -3.09
N ALA A 87 14.20 -7.67 -3.57
CA ALA A 87 13.23 -6.86 -2.84
C ALA A 87 12.86 -7.50 -1.49
N ARG A 88 12.75 -8.84 -1.44
CA ARG A 88 12.51 -9.58 -0.21
C ARG A 88 13.66 -9.42 0.79
N LEU A 89 14.91 -9.55 0.36
CA LEU A 89 16.06 -9.30 1.24
C LEU A 89 16.06 -7.86 1.78
N ASN A 90 15.87 -6.87 0.91
CA ASN A 90 15.85 -5.47 1.32
C ASN A 90 14.75 -5.18 2.35
N LEU A 91 13.58 -5.81 2.21
CA LEU A 91 12.50 -5.73 3.18
C LEU A 91 12.91 -6.31 4.54
N LEU A 92 13.56 -7.48 4.56
CA LEU A 92 14.05 -8.12 5.79
C LEU A 92 15.11 -7.26 6.49
N LEU A 93 16.07 -6.72 5.72
CA LEU A 93 17.07 -5.79 6.23
C LEU A 93 16.43 -4.51 6.78
N GLY A 94 15.41 -3.99 6.10
CA GLY A 94 14.64 -2.83 6.55
C GLY A 94 13.94 -3.09 7.88
N HIS A 95 13.30 -4.25 8.05
CA HIS A 95 12.69 -4.63 9.32
C HIS A 95 13.71 -4.78 10.45
N LEU A 96 14.87 -5.38 10.18
CA LEU A 96 15.95 -5.50 11.17
C LEU A 96 16.46 -4.13 11.61
N LYS A 97 16.75 -3.23 10.66
CA LYS A 97 17.21 -1.85 10.95
C LYS A 97 16.19 -1.04 11.74
N ALA A 98 14.89 -1.25 11.48
CA ALA A 98 13.80 -0.58 12.18
C ALA A 98 13.45 -1.22 13.54
N GLY A 99 14.13 -2.30 13.94
CA GLY A 99 13.79 -3.04 15.17
C GLY A 99 12.40 -3.70 15.11
N ASN A 100 11.83 -3.91 13.92
CA ASN A 100 10.48 -4.43 13.74
C ASN A 100 10.48 -5.98 13.84
N THR A 101 10.66 -6.48 15.07
CA THR A 101 10.72 -7.91 15.38
C THR A 101 9.41 -8.62 15.10
N THR A 102 8.26 -7.95 15.26
CA THR A 102 6.93 -8.49 14.94
C THR A 102 6.80 -8.83 13.45
N ALA A 103 7.26 -7.96 12.55
CA ALA A 103 7.22 -8.23 11.11
C ALA A 103 8.16 -9.38 10.71
N LEU A 104 9.33 -9.48 11.36
CA LEU A 104 10.26 -10.60 11.18
C LEU A 104 9.70 -11.92 11.74
N ARG A 105 8.92 -11.90 12.83
CA ARG A 105 8.34 -13.10 13.44
C ARG A 105 7.05 -13.59 12.78
N LYS A 106 6.38 -12.75 11.98
CA LYS A 106 4.99 -12.93 11.47
C LYS A 106 4.63 -14.34 10.95
N SER A 107 5.60 -15.17 10.57
CA SER A 107 5.42 -16.60 10.28
C SER A 107 6.55 -17.42 10.89
N GLY A 108 6.32 -18.71 11.15
CA GLY A 108 7.37 -19.68 11.53
C GLY A 108 7.50 -19.91 13.04
N THR A 109 8.39 -20.82 13.42
CA THR A 109 8.69 -21.14 14.83
C THR A 109 9.66 -20.12 15.45
N GLU A 110 9.83 -20.19 16.77
CA GLU A 110 10.79 -19.32 17.49
C GLU A 110 12.23 -19.57 17.02
N GLU A 111 12.60 -20.83 16.80
CA GLU A 111 13.92 -21.22 16.31
C GLU A 111 14.17 -20.71 14.88
N GLU A 112 13.15 -20.77 14.02
CA GLU A 112 13.23 -20.21 12.67
C GLU A 112 13.38 -18.68 12.69
N PHE A 113 12.71 -18.01 13.63
CA PHE A 113 12.84 -16.58 13.82
C PHE A 113 14.25 -16.19 14.25
N ASP A 114 14.80 -16.84 15.27
CA ASP A 114 16.15 -16.54 15.77
C ASP A 114 17.21 -16.81 14.70
N ARG A 115 17.13 -17.96 14.02
CA ARG A 115 18.01 -18.30 12.91
C ARG A 115 17.93 -17.26 11.80
N LYS A 116 16.72 -16.87 11.40
CA LYS A 116 16.52 -15.85 10.37
C LYS A 116 17.13 -14.50 10.78
N CYS A 117 16.89 -14.04 12.00
CA CYS A 117 17.46 -12.79 12.50
C CYS A 117 18.99 -12.80 12.48
N ALA A 118 19.61 -13.89 12.93
CA ALA A 118 21.06 -14.07 12.88
C ALA A 118 21.60 -14.00 11.43
N MET A 119 20.92 -14.65 10.48
CA MET A 119 21.32 -14.64 9.07
C MET A 119 21.14 -13.27 8.42
N VAL A 120 20.06 -12.54 8.72
CA VAL A 120 19.86 -11.17 8.20
C VAL A 120 20.93 -10.23 8.76
N ALA A 121 21.29 -10.36 10.05
CA ALA A 121 22.36 -9.59 10.65
C ALA A 121 23.73 -9.90 10.02
N GLU A 122 24.01 -11.17 9.73
CA GLU A 122 25.25 -11.58 9.06
C GLU A 122 25.33 -11.05 7.63
N VAL A 123 24.23 -11.10 6.86
CA VAL A 123 24.17 -10.48 5.52
C VAL A 123 24.45 -8.98 5.62
N ALA A 124 23.82 -8.29 6.57
CA ALA A 124 24.02 -6.85 6.77
C ALA A 124 25.48 -6.51 7.10
N LYS A 125 26.12 -7.32 7.94
CA LYS A 125 27.53 -7.20 8.30
C LYS A 125 28.43 -7.37 7.07
N GLN A 126 28.28 -8.47 6.31
CA GLN A 126 29.13 -8.73 5.13
C GLN A 126 28.95 -7.67 4.03
N MET A 127 27.73 -7.17 3.83
CA MET A 127 27.50 -6.06 2.90
C MET A 127 28.20 -4.79 3.35
N GLY A 128 28.14 -4.46 4.65
CA GLY A 128 28.83 -3.30 5.22
C GLY A 128 30.35 -3.41 5.14
N GLU A 129 30.91 -4.58 5.46
CA GLU A 129 32.34 -4.86 5.32
C GLU A 129 32.82 -4.70 3.87
N TYR A 130 32.05 -5.22 2.91
CA TYR A 130 32.37 -5.08 1.49
C TYR A 130 32.32 -3.62 1.02
N GLU A 131 31.30 -2.85 1.43
CA GLU A 131 31.20 -1.42 1.12
C GLU A 131 32.37 -0.63 1.71
N ASN A 132 32.75 -0.93 2.96
CA ASN A 132 33.89 -0.30 3.62
C ASN A 132 35.22 -0.65 2.95
N ALA A 133 35.40 -1.90 2.52
CA ALA A 133 36.59 -2.32 1.76
C ALA A 133 36.69 -1.62 0.40
N GLN A 134 35.57 -1.42 -0.29
CA GLN A 134 35.56 -0.64 -1.52
C GLN A 134 35.90 0.84 -1.28
N LYS A 135 35.38 1.45 -0.20
CA LYS A 135 35.70 2.84 0.16
C LYS A 135 37.17 3.01 0.57
N GLY A 136 37.73 2.06 1.32
CA GLY A 136 39.15 2.06 1.74
C GLY A 136 40.13 1.94 0.58
N ASN A 137 39.79 1.18 -0.46
CA ASN A 137 40.60 1.05 -1.69
C ASN A 137 40.53 2.29 -2.62
N ASN A 138 39.68 3.28 -2.32
CA ASN A 138 39.55 4.52 -3.08
C ASN A 138 40.16 5.76 -2.39
N LEU A 139 40.86 5.60 -1.26
CA LEU A 139 41.72 6.68 -0.73
C LEU A 139 43.03 6.73 -1.51
N PRO A 140 43.50 7.90 -1.96
CA PRO A 140 44.81 8.02 -2.61
C PRO A 140 45.86 7.72 -1.55
N VAL A 141 46.54 6.58 -1.70
CA VAL A 141 47.81 6.31 -1.05
C VAL A 141 48.71 7.49 -1.34
N VAL A 142 49.03 8.28 -0.30
CA VAL A 142 50.14 9.23 -0.33
C VAL A 142 51.38 8.37 -0.53
N VAL A 143 51.83 8.29 -1.78
CA VAL A 143 53.06 7.61 -2.15
C VAL A 143 54.20 8.46 -1.64
N GLU A 144 54.74 8.05 -0.50
CA GLU A 144 56.06 8.45 -0.05
C GLU A 144 57.07 8.04 -1.13
N SER A 145 57.85 9.03 -1.56
CA SER A 145 58.63 9.00 -2.79
C SER A 145 59.88 8.13 -2.65
N VAL A 146 60.03 7.15 -3.55
CA VAL A 146 61.33 6.56 -3.91
C VAL A 146 61.40 6.46 -5.44
N PRO A 147 62.49 6.94 -6.09
CA PRO A 147 62.55 7.03 -7.54
C PRO A 147 63.09 5.73 -8.15
N SER A 148 62.43 5.20 -9.19
CA SER A 148 63.11 4.28 -10.10
C SER A 148 62.55 4.35 -11.52
N ALA A 149 63.43 4.84 -12.39
CA ALA A 149 63.60 4.61 -13.81
C ALA A 149 62.43 4.11 -14.68
N ARG A 150 62.03 4.99 -15.61
CA ARG A 150 61.80 4.79 -17.05
C ARG A 150 61.16 3.46 -17.49
N GLN A 151 59.94 3.55 -18.02
CA GLN A 151 59.57 2.94 -19.31
C GLN A 151 58.29 3.61 -19.91
N ASN A 152 58.48 4.17 -21.11
CA ASN A 152 57.56 4.49 -22.22
C ASN A 152 56.04 4.68 -21.98
N PRO A 153 55.45 5.84 -22.37
CA PRO A 153 54.00 5.98 -22.51
C PRO A 153 53.57 5.51 -23.91
N VAL A 154 53.00 4.31 -24.03
CA VAL A 154 52.27 3.93 -25.24
C VAL A 154 50.87 4.50 -25.15
N ALA A 155 50.57 5.35 -26.14
CA ALA A 155 49.32 6.04 -26.35
C ALA A 155 48.12 5.08 -26.40
N VAL A 156 47.19 5.23 -25.45
CA VAL A 156 45.78 4.80 -25.61
C VAL A 156 44.90 5.86 -24.94
N ASN A 157 44.78 7.04 -25.56
CA ASN A 157 43.90 8.10 -25.04
C ASN A 157 43.11 8.78 -26.17
N THR A 158 42.41 8.00 -27.00
CA THR A 158 41.57 8.59 -28.07
C THR A 158 40.18 7.95 -28.20
N MET A 159 39.84 6.88 -27.49
CA MET A 159 38.52 6.20 -27.60
C MET A 159 37.62 6.32 -26.36
N LEU A 160 38.11 6.89 -25.25
CA LEU A 160 37.37 7.00 -23.98
C LEU A 160 36.22 8.04 -23.92
N PRO A 161 36.23 9.17 -24.66
CA PRO A 161 35.17 10.17 -24.53
C PRO A 161 33.81 9.72 -25.11
N ASP A 162 33.80 8.76 -26.04
CA ASP A 162 32.59 8.34 -26.74
C ASP A 162 31.71 7.41 -25.88
N LEU A 163 32.35 6.47 -25.18
CA LEU A 163 31.68 5.58 -24.21
C LEU A 163 31.12 6.34 -23.00
N ALA A 164 31.82 7.38 -22.52
CA ALA A 164 31.35 8.20 -21.41
C ALA A 164 30.10 9.01 -21.80
N LYS A 165 30.09 9.62 -23.00
CA LYS A 165 28.94 10.33 -23.55
C LYS A 165 27.75 9.40 -23.80
N GLU A 166 27.99 8.17 -24.27
CA GLU A 166 26.90 7.22 -24.48
C GLU A 166 26.29 6.73 -23.16
N ARG A 167 27.12 6.49 -22.14
CA ARG A 167 26.66 6.19 -20.78
C ARG A 167 25.83 7.33 -20.20
N GLU A 168 26.23 8.57 -20.43
CA GLU A 168 25.49 9.76 -20.00
C GLU A 168 24.13 9.88 -20.72
N ARG A 169 24.07 9.67 -22.03
CA ARG A 169 22.80 9.62 -22.78
C ARG A 169 21.88 8.51 -22.30
N MET A 170 22.43 7.33 -21.99
CA MET A 170 21.64 6.24 -21.42
C MET A 170 21.11 6.59 -20.02
N ALA A 171 21.90 7.28 -19.19
CA ALA A 171 21.46 7.76 -17.88
C ALA A 171 20.35 8.81 -18.01
N GLN A 172 20.49 9.76 -18.94
CA GLN A 172 19.47 10.77 -19.23
C GLN A 172 18.16 10.15 -19.73
N ARG A 173 18.22 9.23 -20.70
CA ARG A 173 17.02 8.50 -21.18
C ARG A 173 16.32 7.73 -20.07
N ARG A 174 17.08 7.14 -19.15
CA ARG A 174 16.53 6.44 -17.98
C ARG A 174 15.85 7.41 -17.00
N LEU A 175 16.42 8.61 -16.82
CA LEU A 175 15.84 9.66 -15.98
C LEU A 175 14.53 10.17 -16.58
N GLU A 176 14.51 10.50 -17.87
CA GLU A 176 13.31 10.95 -18.59
C GLU A 176 12.19 9.91 -18.55
N LEU A 177 12.54 8.62 -18.72
CA LEU A 177 11.55 7.54 -18.62
C LEU A 177 10.96 7.44 -17.20
N MET A 178 11.80 7.62 -16.18
CA MET A 178 11.37 7.61 -14.78
C MET A 178 10.48 8.80 -14.47
N GLU A 179 10.85 10.01 -14.91
CA GLU A 179 10.07 11.24 -14.77
C GLU A 179 8.70 11.09 -15.43
N ARG A 180 8.66 10.60 -16.67
CA ARG A 180 7.39 10.39 -17.39
C ARG A 180 6.52 9.32 -16.76
N LYS A 181 7.12 8.28 -16.16
CA LYS A 181 6.39 7.27 -15.40
C LYS A 181 5.80 7.86 -14.12
N MET A 182 6.59 8.65 -13.39
CA MET A 182 6.18 9.33 -12.18
C MET A 182 5.05 10.34 -12.46
N GLU A 183 5.17 11.12 -13.55
CA GLU A 183 4.16 12.09 -13.98
C GLU A 183 2.83 11.39 -14.31
N ARG A 184 2.87 10.27 -15.03
CA ARG A 184 1.67 9.47 -15.34
C ARG A 184 1.00 8.93 -14.08
N GLU A 185 1.79 8.40 -13.14
CA GLU A 185 1.27 7.89 -11.86
C GLU A 185 0.61 9.02 -11.06
N LEU A 186 1.29 10.18 -10.96
CA LEU A 186 0.76 11.34 -10.27
C LEU A 186 -0.54 11.84 -10.93
N ALA A 187 -0.60 11.89 -12.26
CA ALA A 187 -1.79 12.27 -13.00
C ALA A 187 -2.93 11.25 -12.83
N ALA A 188 -2.63 9.96 -12.73
CA ALA A 188 -3.64 8.93 -12.44
C ALA A 188 -4.17 9.06 -11.01
N GLN A 189 -3.30 9.27 -10.03
CA GLN A 189 -3.69 9.51 -8.64
C GLN A 189 -4.54 10.78 -8.49
N LYS A 190 -4.15 11.86 -9.16
CA LYS A 190 -4.91 13.12 -9.19
C LYS A 190 -6.31 12.90 -9.76
N ARG A 191 -6.43 12.26 -10.93
CA ARG A 191 -7.74 11.93 -11.53
C ARG A 191 -8.60 11.08 -10.61
N HIS A 192 -8.02 10.05 -10.00
CA HIS A 192 -8.76 9.22 -9.05
C HIS A 192 -9.25 10.04 -7.84
N SER A 193 -8.43 10.95 -7.30
CA SER A 193 -8.85 11.82 -6.21
C SER A 193 -9.95 12.80 -6.63
N GLU A 194 -9.84 13.38 -7.83
CA GLU A 194 -10.83 14.31 -8.39
C GLU A 194 -12.17 13.60 -8.63
N GLU A 195 -12.16 12.37 -9.13
CA GLU A 195 -13.36 11.55 -9.31
C GLU A 195 -14.07 11.25 -7.98
N GLN A 196 -13.31 11.00 -6.92
CA GLN A 196 -13.86 10.76 -5.58
C GLN A 196 -14.51 12.03 -5.01
N VAL A 197 -13.87 13.19 -5.19
CA VAL A 197 -14.43 14.49 -4.78
C VAL A 197 -15.69 14.80 -5.59
N ALA A 198 -15.66 14.66 -6.92
CA ALA A 198 -16.82 14.92 -7.78
C ALA A 198 -18.01 14.01 -7.43
N ARG A 199 -17.75 12.74 -7.08
CA ARG A 199 -18.80 11.82 -6.60
C ARG A 199 -19.41 12.30 -5.29
N LEU A 200 -18.59 12.76 -4.35
CA LEU A 200 -19.05 13.26 -3.06
C LEU A 200 -19.85 14.55 -3.21
N GLU A 201 -19.38 15.48 -4.04
CA GLU A 201 -20.07 16.73 -4.37
C GLU A 201 -21.44 16.44 -5.00
N LYS A 202 -21.50 15.50 -5.96
CA LYS A 202 -22.77 15.10 -6.57
C LYS A 202 -23.76 14.56 -5.54
N LEU A 203 -23.31 13.67 -4.66
CA LEU A 203 -24.16 13.12 -3.60
C LEU A 203 -24.69 14.21 -2.66
N HIS A 204 -23.84 15.18 -2.30
CA HIS A 204 -24.23 16.31 -1.46
C HIS A 204 -25.29 17.19 -2.14
N HIS A 205 -25.11 17.51 -3.42
CA HIS A 205 -26.09 18.29 -4.18
C HIS A 205 -27.43 17.54 -4.32
N GLU A 206 -27.41 16.23 -4.59
CA GLU A 206 -28.62 15.41 -4.67
C GLU A 206 -29.35 15.38 -3.32
N GLN A 207 -28.63 15.21 -2.20
CA GLN A 207 -29.22 15.24 -0.87
C GLN A 207 -29.86 16.61 -0.57
N GLN A 208 -29.17 17.71 -0.87
CA GLN A 208 -29.71 19.05 -0.67
C GLN A 208 -30.97 19.28 -1.51
N LYS A 209 -30.98 18.80 -2.76
CA LYS A 209 -32.14 18.90 -3.65
C LYS A 209 -33.34 18.12 -3.09
N VAL A 210 -33.14 16.89 -2.63
CA VAL A 210 -34.21 16.09 -2.01
C VAL A 210 -34.77 16.78 -0.77
N GLN A 211 -33.91 17.37 0.07
CA GLN A 211 -34.37 18.15 1.23
C GLN A 211 -35.20 19.37 0.83
N GLN A 212 -34.78 20.11 -0.20
CA GLN A 212 -35.53 21.26 -0.71
C GLN A 212 -36.89 20.83 -1.29
N GLU A 213 -36.94 19.73 -2.04
CA GLU A 213 -38.18 19.18 -2.60
C GLU A 213 -39.15 18.74 -1.50
N GLN A 214 -38.66 18.03 -0.48
CA GLN A 214 -39.46 17.65 0.68
C GLN A 214 -40.03 18.88 1.41
N HIS A 215 -39.20 19.90 1.64
CA HIS A 215 -39.64 21.14 2.27
C HIS A 215 -40.69 21.87 1.42
N ALA A 216 -40.50 21.96 0.11
CA ALA A 216 -41.45 22.56 -0.80
C ALA A 216 -42.80 21.81 -0.82
N GLN A 217 -42.77 20.48 -0.81
CA GLN A 217 -43.96 19.64 -0.76
C GLN A 217 -44.73 19.81 0.57
N LEU A 218 -44.02 19.92 1.69
CA LEU A 218 -44.63 20.21 2.99
C LEU A 218 -45.34 21.57 2.96
N LEU A 219 -44.67 22.61 2.46
CA LEU A 219 -45.28 23.95 2.33
C LEU A 219 -46.53 23.93 1.44
N ALA A 220 -46.48 23.23 0.30
CA ALA A 220 -47.63 23.09 -0.59
C ALA A 220 -48.81 22.37 0.10
N THR A 221 -48.52 21.33 0.89
CA THR A 221 -49.53 20.60 1.65
C THR A 221 -50.17 21.49 2.72
N ILE A 222 -49.36 22.27 3.44
CA ILE A 222 -49.86 23.23 4.44
C ILE A 222 -50.76 24.28 3.79
N GLN A 223 -50.35 24.84 2.64
CA GLN A 223 -51.17 25.80 1.91
C GLN A 223 -52.49 25.19 1.44
N GLN A 224 -52.47 23.96 0.94
CA GLN A 224 -53.70 23.25 0.56
C GLN A 224 -54.64 23.07 1.75
N GLN A 225 -54.12 22.66 2.92
CA GLN A 225 -54.91 22.54 4.15
C GLN A 225 -55.49 23.88 4.59
N GLN A 226 -54.72 24.97 4.50
CA GLN A 226 -55.21 26.32 4.80
C GLN A 226 -56.34 26.75 3.85
N ALA A 227 -56.21 26.49 2.55
CA ALA A 227 -57.26 26.80 1.57
C ALA A 227 -58.55 26.01 1.84
N MET A 228 -58.44 24.69 2.10
CA MET A 228 -59.58 23.86 2.45
C MET A 228 -60.27 24.31 3.74
N MET A 229 -59.50 24.68 4.78
CA MET A 229 -60.07 25.24 6.01
C MET A 229 -60.79 26.56 5.74
N PHE A 230 -60.23 27.42 4.90
CA PHE A 230 -60.85 28.69 4.55
C PHE A 230 -62.17 28.51 3.80
N ASP A 231 -62.23 27.58 2.85
CA ASP A 231 -63.48 27.23 2.16
C ASP A 231 -64.52 26.63 3.10
N LEU A 232 -64.11 25.79 4.05
CA LEU A 232 -64.99 25.26 5.09
C LEU A 232 -65.56 26.39 5.96
N ILE A 233 -64.73 27.33 6.41
CA ILE A 233 -65.16 28.50 7.20
C ILE A 233 -66.17 29.35 6.40
N LYS A 234 -65.91 29.59 5.11
CA LYS A 234 -66.84 30.31 4.23
C LYS A 234 -68.18 29.58 4.08
N SER A 235 -68.17 28.26 3.95
CA SER A 235 -69.39 27.46 3.82
C SER A 235 -70.25 27.44 5.08
N LEU A 236 -69.63 27.65 6.25
CA LEU A 236 -70.29 27.72 7.55
C LEU A 236 -70.68 29.16 7.95
N ALA A 237 -70.25 30.18 7.19
CA ALA A 237 -70.60 31.56 7.44
C ALA A 237 -72.10 31.80 7.15
N PRO A 238 -72.86 32.44 8.05
CA PRO A 238 -74.28 32.69 7.82
C PRO A 238 -74.46 33.58 6.60
N VAL A 239 -75.32 33.17 5.66
CA VAL A 239 -75.79 34.04 4.58
C VAL A 239 -76.64 35.13 5.25
N HIS A 240 -76.09 36.33 5.44
CA HIS A 240 -76.91 37.50 5.77
C HIS A 240 -77.79 37.77 4.56
N ASN A 241 -79.05 37.34 4.67
CA ASN A 241 -80.03 37.40 3.61
C ASN A 241 -80.56 38.85 3.56
N GLU A 242 -79.89 39.74 2.83
CA GLU A 242 -80.33 41.12 2.57
C GLU A 242 -81.52 41.20 1.58
N ASN A 243 -82.46 40.25 1.64
CA ASN A 243 -83.63 40.18 0.76
C ASN A 243 -84.96 40.13 1.52
N GLN A 244 -85.07 40.87 2.62
CA GLN A 244 -86.34 40.98 3.35
C GLN A 244 -86.65 42.43 3.75
N GLU A 245 -86.60 43.37 2.80
CA GLU A 245 -87.20 44.70 2.99
C GLU A 245 -87.89 45.21 1.71
N GLN A 246 -88.65 44.34 1.04
CA GLN A 246 -89.60 44.72 -0.02
C GLN A 246 -90.80 43.76 -0.04
N ALA A 247 -91.48 43.60 1.08
CA ALA A 247 -92.82 42.98 1.11
C ALA A 247 -93.57 43.35 2.39
N GLN A 248 -93.97 44.61 2.53
CA GLN A 248 -95.16 45.02 3.30
C GLN A 248 -95.52 46.45 2.91
N ALA A 249 -96.42 46.55 1.93
CA ALA A 249 -97.35 47.65 1.74
C ALA A 249 -98.65 47.30 2.46
#